data_AF-A0A252A787-F1
#
_entry.id   AF-A0A252A787-F1
#
_cell.length_a   1.000
_cell.length_b   1.000
_cell.length_c   1.000
_cell.angle_alpha   90.00
_cell.angle_beta   90.00
_cell.angle_gamma   90.00
#
_symmetry.space_group_name_H-M   'P 1'
#
loop_
_entity.id
_entity.type
_entity.pdbx_description
1 polymer ?
#
loop_
_entity_poly.entity_id
_entity_poly.type
_entity_poly.pdbx_seq_one_letter_code
_entity_poly.pdbx_strand_id
1 'polypeptide(L)'
;ADITLRCRDVAHFIEVVGCCAKDRVVRNAIEKRGLIRTELREKFYESRSIQPTMIFLDDFAQPQALKAQCMALIERVVYEADGRGGRQ
;
A
#
# COMPACT_ATOMS: atom_id res chain seq x y z
N ALA A 1 4.11 0.63 8.30
CA ALA A 1 5.29 -0.21 7.99
C ALA A 1 5.19 -0.55 6.51
N ASP A 2 6.29 -0.52 5.77
CA ASP A 2 6.25 -0.79 4.33
C ASP A 2 6.68 -2.18 3.96
N ILE A 3 6.05 -2.65 2.90
CA ILE A 3 6.44 -3.85 2.18
C ILE A 3 6.71 -3.39 0.75
N THR A 4 7.81 -3.84 0.17
CA THR A 4 8.07 -3.64 -1.26
C THR A 4 7.88 -4.97 -1.97
N LEU A 5 6.94 -5.01 -2.92
CA LEU A 5 6.76 -6.14 -3.82
C LEU A 5 7.64 -5.91 -5.06
N ARG A 6 8.54 -6.84 -5.37
CA ARG A 6 9.46 -6.73 -6.52
C ARG A 6 9.29 -7.92 -7.45
N CYS A 7 9.24 -7.65 -8.74
CA CYS A 7 9.29 -8.66 -9.79
C CYS A 7 10.18 -8.15 -10.92
N ARG A 8 11.33 -8.80 -11.14
CA ARG A 8 12.36 -8.35 -12.09
C ARG A 8 12.75 -6.87 -11.83
N ASP A 9 12.55 -6.00 -12.81
CA ASP A 9 12.83 -4.57 -12.78
C ASP A 9 11.67 -3.72 -12.25
N VAL A 10 10.50 -4.33 -12.00
CA VAL A 10 9.33 -3.65 -11.42
C VAL A 10 9.36 -3.73 -9.89
N ALA A 11 9.05 -2.60 -9.25
CA ALA A 11 8.88 -2.51 -7.81
C ALA A 11 7.59 -1.74 -7.48
N HIS A 12 6.77 -2.31 -6.61
CA HIS A 12 5.55 -1.70 -6.09
C HIS A 12 5.61 -1.56 -4.57
N PHE A 13 5.25 -0.40 -4.04
CA PHE A 13 5.28 -0.11 -2.61
C PHE A 13 3.91 -0.36 -1.99
N ILE A 14 3.90 -0.96 -0.80
CA ILE A 14 2.70 -1.19 0.00
C ILE A 14 2.92 -0.50 1.35
N GLU A 15 2.01 0.38 1.74
CA GLU A 15 2.04 1.01 3.06
C GLU A 15 0.88 0.49 3.91
N VAL A 16 1.22 -0.11 5.05
CA VAL A 16 0.24 -0.40 6.10
C VAL A 16 0.04 0.87 6.93
N VAL A 17 -1.16 1.44 6.81
CA VAL A 17 -1.54 2.71 7.40
C VAL A 17 -1.96 2.52 8.85
N GLY A 18 -1.48 3.37 9.75
CA GLY A 18 -1.82 3.33 11.18
C GLY A 18 -3.22 3.85 11.53
N CYS A 19 -4.20 3.77 10.64
CA CYS A 19 -5.58 4.21 10.90
C CYS A 19 -6.58 3.28 10.24
N CYS A 20 -7.84 3.40 10.65
CA CYS A 20 -8.96 2.84 9.91
C CYS A 20 -9.26 3.75 8.72
N ALA A 21 -9.47 3.14 7.55
CA ALA A 21 -9.93 3.76 6.31
C ALA A 21 -9.27 5.10 5.91
N LYS A 22 -9.80 5.69 4.84
CA LYS A 22 -9.36 7.00 4.32
C LYS A 22 -9.77 8.18 5.21
N ASP A 23 -10.71 7.97 6.13
CA ASP A 23 -11.16 8.98 7.11
C ASP A 23 -10.16 9.19 8.25
N ARG A 24 -9.09 8.38 8.30
CA ARG A 24 -7.95 8.51 9.23
C ARG A 24 -8.34 8.39 10.69
N VAL A 25 -9.37 7.60 10.99
CA VAL A 25 -9.80 7.34 12.37
C VAL A 25 -8.74 6.50 13.10
N VAL A 26 -8.34 6.96 14.30
CA VAL A 26 -7.41 6.27 15.19
C VAL A 26 -8.06 5.99 16.54
N ARG A 27 -7.83 4.79 17.09
CA ARG A 27 -8.50 4.28 18.30
C ARG A 27 -7.59 4.24 19.52
N ASN A 28 -6.27 4.34 19.31
CA ASN A 28 -5.28 4.27 20.38
C ASN A 28 -3.98 5.01 20.00
N ALA A 29 -3.08 5.15 20.99
CA ALA A 29 -1.82 5.86 20.81
C ALA A 29 -0.86 5.16 19.82
N ILE A 30 -0.98 3.84 19.63
CA ILE A 30 -0.16 3.09 18.68
C ILE A 30 -0.58 3.45 17.25
N GLU A 31 -1.88 3.40 16.96
CA GLU A 31 -2.47 3.82 15.69
C GLU A 31 -2.09 5.27 15.36
N LYS A 32 -2.28 6.19 16.32
CA LYS A 32 -1.88 7.60 16.15
C LYS A 32 -0.41 7.77 15.75
N ARG A 33 0.52 7.04 16.39
CA ARG A 33 1.94 7.06 15.99
C ARG A 33 2.17 6.47 14.60
N GLY A 34 1.43 5.40 14.26
CA GLY A 34 1.44 4.81 12.95
C GLY A 34 0.99 5.79 11.86
N LEU A 35 -0.11 6.51 12.09
CA LEU A 35 -0.63 7.51 11.16
C LEU A 35 0.35 8.66 10.92
N ILE A 36 0.96 9.21 11.98
CA ILE A 36 2.00 10.26 11.85
C ILE A 36 3.16 9.77 10.98
N ARG A 37 3.59 8.52 11.18
CA ARG A 37 4.61 7.91 10.33
C ARG A 37 4.14 7.78 8.88
N THR A 38 2.89 7.37 8.64
CA THR A 38 2.34 7.28 7.28
C THR A 38 2.30 8.63 6.60
N GLU A 39 1.89 9.71 7.28
CA GLU A 39 1.87 11.07 6.72
C GLU A 39 3.25 11.57 6.28
N LEU A 40 4.29 11.26 7.06
CA LEU A 40 5.67 11.58 6.67
C LEU A 40 6.10 10.81 5.41
N ARG A 41 5.60 9.59 5.24
CA ARG A 41 5.92 8.75 4.08
C ARG A 41 5.12 9.10 2.85
N GLU A 42 3.87 9.53 3.00
CA GLU A 42 3.07 10.05 1.90
C GLU A 42 3.81 11.21 1.21
N LYS A 43 4.40 12.13 1.99
CA LYS A 43 5.25 13.20 1.45
C LYS A 43 6.47 12.67 0.67
N PHE A 44 7.10 11.61 1.17
CA PHE A 44 8.21 10.96 0.46
C PHE A 44 7.73 10.35 -0.87
N TYR A 45 6.64 9.59 -0.86
CA TYR A 45 6.09 8.97 -2.06
C TYR A 45 5.68 10.02 -3.10
N GLU A 46 5.00 11.08 -2.66
CA GLU A 46 4.63 12.23 -3.50
C GLU A 46 5.85 12.88 -4.15
N SER A 47 6.91 13.15 -3.37
CA SER A 47 8.16 13.74 -3.87
C SER A 47 8.88 12.89 -4.93
N ARG A 48 8.52 11.61 -5.04
CA ARG A 48 9.10 10.63 -5.98
C ARG A 48 8.10 10.19 -7.04
N SER A 49 6.90 10.76 -7.07
CA SER A 49 5.80 10.33 -7.94
C SER A 49 5.47 8.83 -7.80
N ILE A 50 5.65 8.29 -6.60
CA ILE A 50 5.31 6.90 -6.26
C ILE A 50 3.86 6.88 -5.76
N GLN A 51 3.04 5.97 -6.31
CA GLN A 51 1.72 5.67 -5.76
C GLN A 51 1.73 4.31 -5.05
N PRO A 52 1.83 4.27 -3.71
CA PRO A 52 1.78 3.02 -2.98
C PRO A 52 0.36 2.45 -2.94
N THR A 53 0.25 1.13 -2.75
CA THR A 53 -1.01 0.53 -2.30
C THR A 53 -1.14 0.77 -0.80
N MET A 54 -2.20 1.46 -0.39
CA MET A 54 -2.51 1.71 1.02
C MET A 54 -3.38 0.56 1.55
N ILE A 55 -2.95 -0.06 2.66
CA ILE A 55 -3.73 -1.06 3.40
C ILE A 55 -4.02 -0.47 4.78
N PHE A 56 -5.30 -0.30 5.08
CA PHE A 56 -5.76 0.28 6.34
C PHE A 56 -6.00 -0.83 7.39
N LEU A 57 -6.09 -0.44 8.67
CA LEU A 57 -6.22 -1.41 9.75
C LEU A 57 -7.56 -2.16 9.74
N ASP A 58 -8.61 -1.56 9.20
CA ASP A 58 -9.93 -2.17 9.01
C ASP A 58 -9.97 -3.19 7.88
N ASP A 59 -9.07 -3.11 6.90
CA ASP A 59 -8.96 -4.13 5.85
C ASP A 59 -8.61 -5.51 6.44
N PHE A 60 -7.87 -5.54 7.56
CA PHE A 60 -7.56 -6.79 8.28
C PHE A 60 -8.79 -7.45 8.91
N ALA A 61 -9.87 -6.70 9.14
CA ALA A 61 -11.14 -7.28 9.59
C ALA A 61 -11.87 -8.04 8.48
N GLN A 62 -11.45 -7.88 7.21
CA GLN A 62 -12.01 -8.56 6.05
C GLN A 62 -10.92 -9.38 5.31
N PRO A 63 -10.41 -10.46 5.93
CA PRO A 63 -9.21 -11.14 5.46
C PRO A 63 -9.34 -11.70 4.02
N GLN A 64 -10.54 -12.09 3.58
CA GLN A 64 -10.73 -12.59 2.22
C GLN A 64 -10.71 -11.47 1.17
N ALA A 65 -11.27 -10.31 1.49
CA ALA A 65 -11.20 -9.13 0.62
C ALA A 65 -9.75 -8.63 0.53
N LEU A 66 -9.05 -8.54 1.67
CA LEU A 66 -7.64 -8.17 1.71
C LEU A 66 -6.77 -9.16 0.93
N LYS A 67 -7.03 -10.47 1.03
CA LYS A 67 -6.34 -11.49 0.24
C LYS A 67 -6.57 -11.27 -1.26
N ALA A 68 -7.81 -11.04 -1.68
CA ALA A 68 -8.12 -10.77 -3.08
C ALA A 68 -7.40 -9.51 -3.61
N GLN A 69 -7.36 -8.44 -2.81
CA GLN A 69 -6.61 -7.22 -3.12
C GLN A 69 -5.10 -7.50 -3.27
N CYS A 70 -4.51 -8.28 -2.37
CA CYS A 70 -3.10 -8.67 -2.46
C CYS A 70 -2.82 -9.54 -3.70
N MET A 71 -3.71 -10.47 -4.05
CA MET A 71 -3.57 -11.29 -5.26
C MET A 71 -3.63 -10.44 -6.53
N ALA A 72 -4.61 -9.54 -6.64
CA ALA A 72 -4.72 -8.63 -7.78
C ALA A 72 -3.48 -7.72 -7.92
N LEU A 73 -2.91 -7.30 -6.79
CA LEU A 73 -1.67 -6.52 -6.79
C LEU A 73 -0.48 -7.34 -7.34
N ILE A 74 -0.35 -8.60 -6.92
CA ILE A 74 0.70 -9.50 -7.42
C ILE A 74 0.54 -9.72 -8.93
N GLU A 75 -0.67 -10.02 -9.39
CA GLU A 75 -0.98 -10.21 -10.81
C GLU A 75 -0.60 -8.97 -11.64
N ARG A 76 -0.95 -7.77 -11.15
CA ARG A 76 -0.57 -6.51 -11.82
C ARG A 76 0.94 -6.36 -11.93
N VAL A 77 1.67 -6.56 -10.84
CA VAL A 77 3.15 -6.40 -10.83
C VAL A 77 3.82 -7.41 -11.76
N VAL A 78 3.32 -8.65 -11.81
CA VAL A 78 3.80 -9.66 -12.76
C VAL A 78 3.51 -9.24 -14.20
N TYR A 79 2.29 -8.76 -14.48
CA TYR A 79 1.89 -8.29 -15.81
C TYR A 79 2.74 -7.11 -16.31
N GLU A 80 3.03 -6.15 -15.43
CA GLU A 80 3.94 -5.03 -15.71
C GLU A 80 5.36 -5.53 -16.00
N ALA A 81 5.87 -6.48 -15.20
CA ALA A 81 7.21 -7.05 -15.36
C ALA A 81 7.38 -7.90 -16.62
N ASP A 82 6.30 -8.43 -17.18
CA ASP A 82 6.29 -9.16 -18.46
C ASP A 82 6.28 -8.20 -19.68
N GLY A 83 6.37 -6.88 -19.46
CA GLY A 83 6.39 -5.88 -20.53
C GLY A 83 5.05 -5.72 -21.26
N ARG A 84 3.98 -6.34 -20.75
CA ARG A 84 2.64 -6.26 -21.33
C ARG A 84 1.85 -5.04 -20.83
N GLY A 85 2.29 -4.40 -19.74
CA GLY A 85 1.72 -3.16 -19.18
C GLY A 85 2.18 -1.87 -19.84
N GLY A 86 2.39 -1.86 -21.16
CA GLY A 86 2.86 -0.68 -21.90
C GLY A 86 1.98 0.56 -21.69
N ARG A 87 2.63 1.62 -21.19
CA ARG A 87 2.22 3.03 -21.03
C ARG A 87 0.99 3.45 -21.86
N GLN A 88 -0.06 3.90 -21.19
CA GLN A 88 -0.94 4.96 -21.68
C GLN A 88 -0.47 6.30 -21.11
#